data_AF-A0A087K827-F1
#
_entry.id   AF-A0A087K827-F1
#
_cell.length_a   1.000
_cell.length_b   1.000
_cell.length_c   1.000
_cell.angle_alpha   90.00
_cell.angle_beta   90.00
_cell.angle_gamma   90.00
#
_symmetry.space_group_name_H-M   'P 1'
#
loop_
_entity.id
_entity.type
_entity.pdbx_description
1 polymer ?
#
loop_
_entity_poly.entity_id
_entity_poly.type
_entity_poly.pdbx_seq_one_letter_code
_entity_poly.pdbx_strand_id
1 'polypeptide(L)' 'MKGLEFDIVFVPDMDSYTEDPTSASARERLQTLCMRARNELHFVYHGHREPEILADVSTSLLGRRTI' A
#
# COMPACT_ATOMS: atom_id res chain seq x y z
N MET A 1 7.11 4.59 12.61
CA MET A 1 6.09 5.64 12.77
C MET A 1 4.98 5.16 13.70
N LYS A 2 5.21 5.10 15.02
CA LYS A 2 4.18 4.65 15.96
C LYS A 2 3.56 5.87 16.63
N GLY A 3 2.24 6.06 16.48
CA GLY A 3 1.49 7.15 17.11
C GLY A 3 1.30 8.41 16.26
N LEU A 4 1.70 8.39 14.98
CA LEU A 4 1.43 9.48 14.04
C LEU A 4 0.30 9.11 13.09
N GLU A 5 -0.48 10.12 12.70
CA GLU A 5 -1.53 10.05 11.69
C GLU A 5 -1.43 11.28 10.79
N PHE A 6 -1.76 11.12 9.52
CA PHE A 6 -1.65 12.14 8.49
C PHE A 6 -2.95 12.17 7.68
N ASP A 7 -3.35 13.34 7.20
CA ASP A 7 -4.53 13.43 6.33
C ASP A 7 -4.32 12.67 5.02
N ILE A 8 -3.10 12.74 4.48
CA ILE A 8 -2.70 12.09 3.23
C ILE A 8 -1.40 11.31 3.46
N VAL A 9 -1.38 10.05 3.04
CA VAL A 9 -0.19 9.19 3.08
C VAL A 9 0.15 8.68 1.69
N PHE A 10 1.43 8.78 1.34
CA PHE A 10 2.00 8.12 0.17
C PHE A 10 2.91 7.00 0.67
N VAL A 11 2.69 5.79 0.17
CA VAL A 11 3.57 4.64 0.38
C VAL A 11 4.38 4.44 -0.90
N PRO A 12 5.65 4.91 -0.94
CA PRO A 12 6.49 4.80 -2.12
C PRO A 12 7.06 3.39 -2.29
N ASP A 13 7.71 3.17 -3.43
CA ASP A 13 8.54 2.00 -3.71
C ASP A 13 7.83 0.66 -3.47
N MET A 14 6.53 0.58 -3.77
CA MET A 14 5.76 -0.65 -3.56
C MET A 14 6.23 -1.80 -4.47
N ASP A 15 6.94 -1.51 -5.56
CA ASP A 15 7.64 -2.50 -6.37
C ASP A 15 8.84 -3.17 -5.65
N SER A 16 9.34 -2.58 -4.55
CA SER A 16 10.37 -3.18 -3.71
C SER A 16 9.85 -4.20 -2.69
N TYR A 17 8.52 -4.34 -2.55
CA TYR A 17 7.92 -5.37 -1.71
C TYR A 17 8.08 -6.75 -2.37
N THR A 18 9.15 -7.47 -2.01
CA THR A 18 9.43 -8.83 -2.49
C THR A 18 9.00 -9.92 -1.51
N GLU A 19 8.33 -9.55 -0.41
CA GLU A 19 7.84 -10.49 0.59
C GLU A 19 6.64 -11.27 0.06
N ASP A 20 6.42 -12.47 0.62
CA ASP A 20 5.22 -13.27 0.33
C ASP A 20 3.96 -12.44 0.63
N PRO A 21 3.10 -12.15 -0.37
CA PRO A 21 1.93 -11.30 -0.21
C PRO A 21 0.88 -11.93 0.72
N THR A 22 0.94 -13.24 0.94
CA THR A 22 0.04 -13.98 1.85
C THR A 22 0.56 -14.03 3.29
N SER A 23 1.83 -13.64 3.52
CA SER A 23 2.45 -13.64 4.84
C SER A 23 1.74 -12.67 5.79
N ALA A 24 1.33 -13.19 6.96
CA ALA A 24 0.71 -12.38 8.01
C ALA A 24 1.59 -11.17 8.39
N SER A 25 2.90 -11.38 8.49
CA SER A 25 3.85 -10.32 8.86
C SER A 25 3.95 -9.20 7.82
N ALA A 26 3.94 -9.54 6.52
CA ALA A 26 3.98 -8.56 5.44
C ALA A 26 2.69 -7.73 5.42
N ARG A 27 1.55 -8.41 5.60
CA ARG A 27 0.23 -7.78 5.67
C ARG A 27 0.06 -6.88 6.90
N GLU A 28 0.55 -7.28 8.07
CA GLU A 28 0.54 -6.44 9.28
C GLU A 28 1.39 -5.17 9.10
N ARG A 29 2.57 -5.30 8.48
CA ARG A 29 3.42 -4.13 8.16
C ARG A 29 2.69 -3.17 7.23
N LEU A 30 2.11 -3.68 6.14
CA LEU A 30 1.34 -2.88 5.20
C LEU A 30 0.14 -2.21 5.89
N GLN A 31 -0.63 -2.98 6.67
CA GLN A 31 -1.77 -2.46 7.43
C GLN A 31 -1.36 -1.32 8.36
N THR A 32 -0.20 -1.43 9.02
CA THR A 32 0.33 -0.40 9.90
C THR A 32 0.62 0.92 9.16
N LEU A 33 1.01 0.85 7.88
CA LEU A 33 1.17 2.02 7.01
C LEU A 33 -0.19 2.58 6.59
N CYS A 34 -1.13 1.72 6.18
CA CYS A 34 -2.48 2.12 5.78
C CYS A 34 -3.21 2.89 6.90
N MET A 35 -3.08 2.43 8.15
CA MET A 35 -3.72 3.07 9.32
C MET A 35 -3.16 4.46 9.65
N ARG A 36 -2.15 4.95 8.92
CA ARG A 36 -1.63 6.31 9.09
C ARG A 36 -2.40 7.35 8.29
N ALA A 37 -3.19 6.94 7.31
CA ALA A 37 -4.01 7.83 6.50
C ALA A 37 -5.37 8.08 7.16
N ARG A 38 -5.74 9.34 7.35
CA ARG A 38 -7.08 9.72 7.80
C ARG A 38 -8.07 9.94 6.66
N ASN A 39 -7.59 10.45 5.52
CA ASN A 39 -8.45 10.80 4.40
C ASN A 39 -8.02 10.11 3.10
N GLU A 40 -6.73 10.22 2.74
CA GLU A 40 -6.24 9.69 1.47
C GLU A 40 -5.00 8.79 1.65
N LEU A 41 -4.99 7.68 0.92
CA LEU A 41 -3.90 6.71 0.89
C LEU A 41 -3.53 6.41 -0.56
N HIS A 42 -2.27 6.63 -0.90
CA HIS A 42 -1.74 6.42 -2.24
C HIS A 42 -0.57 5.44 -2.19
N PHE A 43 -0.65 4.38 -2.99
CA PHE A 43 0.45 3.44 -3.20
C PHE A 43 1.16 3.78 -4.50
N VAL A 44 2.49 3.92 -4.45
CA VAL A 44 3.30 4.29 -5.61
C VAL A 44 4.28 3.17 -5.93
N TYR A 45 4.34 2.78 -7.20
CA TYR A 45 5.32 1.84 -7.72
C TYR A 45 5.83 2.33 -9.07
N HIS A 46 7.09 2.03 -9.39
CA HIS A 46 7.73 2.48 -10.63
C HIS A 46 7.56 1.49 -11.80
N GLY A 47 7.26 0.22 -11.51
CA GLY A 47 7.18 -0.85 -12.50
C GLY A 47 5.89 -0.86 -13.34
N HIS A 48 5.87 -1.70 -14.39
CA HIS A 48 4.66 -2.00 -15.15
C HIS A 48 3.77 -3.07 -14.49
N ARG A 49 4.24 -3.67 -13.39
CA ARG A 49 3.54 -4.72 -12.67
C ARG A 49 3.09 -4.19 -11.33
N GLU A 50 1.80 -4.29 -11.09
CA GLU A 50 1.22 -3.98 -9.78
C GLU A 50 1.82 -4.90 -8.70
N PRO A 51 2.18 -4.37 -7.52
CA PRO A 51 2.64 -5.16 -6.38
C PRO A 51 1.63 -6.24 -5.98
N GLU A 52 2.07 -7.49 -5.85
CA GLU A 52 1.18 -8.64 -5.61
C GLU A 52 0.36 -8.50 -4.32
N ILE A 53 0.92 -7.85 -3.29
CA ILE A 53 0.22 -7.60 -2.02
C ILE A 53 -1.01 -6.68 -2.16
N LEU A 54 -1.11 -5.95 -3.28
CA LEU A 54 -2.26 -5.10 -3.62
C LEU A 54 -3.15 -5.72 -4.72
N ALA A 55 -2.67 -6.74 -5.43
CA ALA A 55 -3.33 -7.27 -6.63
C ALA A 55 -4.76 -7.79 -6.34
N ASP A 56 -4.98 -8.38 -5.17
CA ASP A 56 -6.28 -8.92 -4.77
C ASP A 56 -7.22 -7.86 -4.15
N VAL A 57 -6.76 -6.61 -4.02
CA VAL A 57 -7.61 -5.52 -3.51
C VAL A 57 -8.60 -5.10 -4.60
N SER A 58 -9.89 -5.23 -4.27
CA SER A 58 -11.01 -4.87 -5.13
C SER A 58 -10.82 -3.49 -5.77
N THR A 59 -11.14 -3.37 -7.05
CA THR A 59 -11.14 -2.10 -7.79
C THR A 59 -12.16 -1.09 -7.26
N SER A 60 -13.15 -1.54 -6.50
CA SER A 60 -14.08 -0.65 -5.78
C SER A 60 -13.45 0.04 -4.57
N LEU A 61 -12.32 -0.48 -4.06
CA LEU A 61 -11.61 0.03 -2.88
C LEU A 61 -10.28 0.68 -3.26
N LEU A 62 -9.59 0.18 -4.28
CA LEU A 62 -8.31 0.68 -4.74
C LEU A 62 -8.37 1.11 -6.21
N GLY A 63 -8.36 2.43 -6.42
CA GLY A 63 -8.25 3.04 -7.73
C GLY A 63 -6.85 2.84 -8.31
N ARG A 64 -6.78 2.39 -9.58
CA ARG A 64 -5.53 2.21 -10.31
C ARG A 64 -5.39 3.30 -11.35
N ARG A 65 -4.29 4.06 -11.28
CA ARG A 65 -4.01 5.17 -12.19
C ARG A 65 -2.56 5.09 -12.68
N THR A 66 -2.37 5.36 -13.96
CA THR A 66 -1.05 5.64 -14.53
C THR A 66 -0.87 7.16 -14.52
N ILE A 67 0.30 7.63 -14.10
CA ILE A 67 0.67 9.05 -14.07
C ILE A 67 1.63 9.31 -15.23
#